data_AF-A0A4Q8QYX4-F1
#
_entry.id   AF-A0A4Q8QYX4-F1
#
_cell.length_a   1.000
_cell.length_b   1.000
_cell.length_c   1.000
_cell.angle_alpha   90.00
_cell.angle_beta   90.00
_cell.angle_gamma   90.00
#
_symmetry.space_group_name_H-M   'P 1'
#
loop_
_entity.id
_entity.type
_entity.pdbx_description
1 polymer ?
#
loop_
_entity_poly.entity_id
_entity_poly.type
_entity_poly.pdbx_seq_one_letter_code
_entity_poly.pdbx_strand_id
1 'polypeptide(L)'
;MLRRLPHKPPPSPAEKAERRRSGHREEQRRWRRKRQRDGERIAPATFDCLVVEYMVRTNWLDAERADDPGAVGLAYYEMVADAARRRG
;
A
#
# COMPACT_ATOMS: atom_id res chain seq x y z
N MET A 1 -42.67 25.34 8.72
CA MET A 1 -41.92 25.46 9.99
C MET A 1 -40.68 24.57 9.90
N LEU A 2 -39.49 25.14 9.70
CA LEU A 2 -38.23 24.39 9.59
C LEU A 2 -37.71 24.05 11.00
N ARG A 3 -37.69 22.76 11.35
CA ARG A 3 -37.07 22.24 12.58
C ARG A 3 -35.57 22.56 12.53
N ARG A 4 -35.08 23.41 13.43
CA ARG A 4 -33.65 23.61 13.66
C ARG A 4 -33.09 22.31 14.25
N LEU A 5 -32.30 21.58 13.45
CA LEU A 5 -31.53 20.45 13.95
C LEU A 5 -30.51 20.96 14.98
N PRO A 6 -30.30 20.26 16.11
CA PRO A 6 -29.32 20.69 17.09
C PRO A 6 -27.93 20.72 16.44
N HIS A 7 -27.30 21.90 16.46
CA HIS A 7 -25.92 22.08 16.03
C HIS A 7 -25.03 21.18 16.91
N LYS A 8 -24.54 20.08 16.36
CA LYS A 8 -23.49 19.30 17.01
C LYS A 8 -22.20 20.13 16.93
N PRO A 9 -21.49 20.33 18.05
CA PRO A 9 -20.18 20.96 18.01
C PRO A 9 -19.25 20.15 17.10
N PRO A 10 -18.30 20.81 16.41
CA PRO A 10 -17.32 20.12 15.59
C PRO A 10 -16.54 19.13 16.47
N PRO A 11 -16.21 17.93 15.94
CA PRO A 11 -15.53 16.91 16.72
C PRO A 11 -14.17 17.41 17.19
N SER A 12 -13.89 17.17 18.47
CA SER A 12 -12.64 17.53 19.10
C SER A 12 -11.45 16.79 18.47
N PRO A 13 -10.21 17.29 18.60
CA PRO A 13 -9.01 16.62 18.08
C PRO A 13 -8.86 15.18 18.61
N ALA A 14 -9.24 14.94 19.87
CA ALA A 14 -9.24 13.60 20.47
C ALA A 14 -10.26 12.67 19.79
N GLU A 15 -11.49 13.14 19.56
CA GLU A 15 -12.53 12.38 18.85
C GLU A 15 -12.17 12.11 17.39
N LYS A 16 -11.46 13.04 16.71
CA LYS A 16 -10.94 12.82 15.36
C LYS A 16 -9.84 11.74 15.34
N ALA A 17 -8.93 11.76 16.32
CA ALA A 17 -7.88 10.75 16.45
C ALA A 17 -8.48 9.37 16.76
N GLU A 18 -9.51 9.30 17.60
CA GLU A 18 -10.22 8.08 17.93
C GLU A 18 -11.03 7.53 16.75
N ARG A 19 -11.71 8.39 15.98
CA ARG A 19 -12.37 7.99 14.73
C ARG A 19 -11.40 7.43 13.70
N ARG A 20 -10.20 8.02 13.57
CA ARG A 20 -9.14 7.48 12.69
C ARG A 20 -8.67 6.10 13.15
N ARG A 21 -8.42 5.92 14.44
CA ARG A 21 -8.00 4.63 15.02
C ARG A 21 -9.09 3.55 14.88
N SER A 22 -10.35 3.92 15.08
CA SER A 22 -11.49 3.03 14.98
C SER A 22 -11.81 2.63 13.54
N GLY A 23 -11.76 3.58 12.60
CA GLY A 23 -11.90 3.30 11.16
C GLY A 23 -10.82 2.36 10.64
N HIS A 24 -9.57 2.55 11.08
CA HIS A 24 -8.46 1.66 10.71
C HIS A 24 -8.65 0.23 11.24
N ARG A 25 -9.20 0.07 12.46
CA ARG A 25 -9.50 -1.26 13.02
C ARG A 25 -10.65 -1.96 12.29
N GLU A 26 -11.70 -1.24 11.90
CA GLU A 26 -12.80 -1.81 11.12
C GLU A 26 -12.38 -2.21 9.70
N GLU A 27 -11.55 -1.38 9.07
CA GLU A 27 -10.98 -1.65 7.75
C GLU A 27 -10.07 -2.89 7.79
N GLN A 28 -9.22 -3.02 8.81
CA GLN A 28 -8.42 -4.23 9.03
C GLN A 28 -9.29 -5.48 9.25
N ARG A 29 -10.39 -5.38 10.00
CA ARG A 29 -11.32 -6.50 10.22
C ARG A 29 -12.03 -6.91 8.92
N ARG A 30 -12.46 -5.94 8.10
CA ARG A 30 -13.03 -6.22 6.77
C ARG A 30 -12.02 -6.88 5.83
N TRP A 31 -10.78 -6.38 5.80
CA TRP A 31 -9.68 -7.00 5.06
C TRP A 31 -9.42 -8.43 5.51
N ARG A 32 -9.36 -8.70 6.82
CA ARG A 32 -9.16 -10.06 7.36
C ARG A 32 -10.28 -11.02 6.96
N ARG A 33 -11.55 -10.58 6.94
CA ARG A 33 -12.69 -11.41 6.53
C ARG A 33 -12.72 -11.69 5.03
N LYS A 34 -12.37 -10.71 4.19
CA LYS A 34 -12.24 -10.93 2.73
C LYS A 34 -11.17 -12.00 2.40
N ARG A 35 -10.07 -12.06 3.17
CA ARG A 35 -8.96 -12.99 2.93
C ARG A 35 -9.24 -14.46 3.27
N GLN A 36 -10.37 -14.82 3.87
CA GLN A 36 -10.70 -16.23 4.14
C GLN A 36 -11.55 -16.88 3.05
N ARG A 37 -12.18 -16.09 2.17
CA ARG A 37 -13.12 -16.62 1.16
C ARG A 37 -12.43 -17.05 -0.14
N ASP A 38 -11.32 -16.41 -0.46
CA ASP A 38 -10.56 -16.65 -1.69
C ASP A 38 -9.21 -17.23 -1.27
N GLY A 39 -9.06 -18.55 -1.37
CA GLY A 39 -7.93 -19.34 -0.84
C GLY A 39 -6.55 -19.06 -1.44
N GLU A 40 -6.32 -17.89 -2.02
CA GLU A 40 -5.07 -17.49 -2.64
C GLU A 40 -4.52 -16.23 -1.95
N ARG A 41 -3.62 -16.45 -0.98
CA ARG A 41 -2.78 -15.39 -0.46
C ARG A 41 -1.61 -15.17 -1.43
N ILE A 42 -1.81 -14.32 -2.42
CA ILE A 42 -0.66 -13.55 -2.94
C ILE A 42 -0.56 -12.32 -2.05
N ALA A 43 0.30 -12.38 -1.03
CA ALA A 43 0.68 -11.15 -0.35
C ALA A 43 1.26 -10.21 -1.42
N PRO A 44 0.85 -8.93 -1.49
CA PRO A 44 1.53 -8.00 -2.39
C PRO A 44 3.01 -8.04 -2.03
N ALA A 45 3.85 -8.40 -3.01
CA ALA A 45 5.30 -8.43 -2.82
C ALA A 45 5.71 -7.07 -2.27
N THR A 46 6.13 -7.07 -1.01
CA THR A 46 6.53 -5.86 -0.31
C THR A 46 8.02 -5.75 -0.55
N PHE A 47 8.40 -4.93 -1.52
CA PHE A 47 9.81 -4.68 -1.80
C PHE A 47 10.36 -3.74 -0.72
N ASP A 48 11.59 -4.01 -0.30
CA ASP A 48 12.32 -3.12 0.60
C ASP A 48 12.54 -1.77 -0.09
N CYS A 49 12.29 -0.66 0.61
CA CYS A 49 12.43 0.68 0.05
C CYS A 49 13.85 0.98 -0.45
N LEU A 50 14.88 0.40 0.18
CA LEU A 50 16.27 0.55 -0.26
C LEU A 50 16.52 -0.16 -1.59
N VAL A 51 15.83 -1.28 -1.84
CA VAL A 51 15.94 -2.01 -3.12
C VAL A 51 15.29 -1.19 -4.23
N VAL A 52 14.10 -0.62 -3.98
CA VAL A 52 13.41 0.25 -4.93
C VAL A 52 14.25 1.49 -5.24
N GLU A 53 14.80 2.15 -4.22
CA GLU A 53 15.67 3.32 -4.38
C GLU A 53 16.93 2.97 -5.20
N TYR A 54 17.55 1.82 -4.94
CA TYR A 54 18.69 1.36 -5.72
C TYR A 54 18.33 1.14 -7.19
N MET A 55 17.18 0.52 -7.48
CA MET A 55 16.70 0.29 -8.85
C MET A 55 16.46 1.60 -9.60
N VAL A 56 15.92 2.62 -8.93
CA VAL A 56 15.77 3.96 -9.49
C VAL A 56 17.13 4.58 -9.78
N ARG A 57 18.04 4.54 -8.80
CA ARG A 57 19.38 5.14 -8.92
C ARG A 57 20.24 4.50 -10.01
N THR A 58 19.99 3.22 -10.29
CA THR A 58 20.69 2.45 -11.34
C THR A 58 19.92 2.40 -12.66
N ASN A 59 18.84 3.18 -12.78
CA ASN A 59 18.03 3.32 -13.99
C ASN A 59 17.37 2.01 -14.47
N TRP A 60 17.17 1.06 -13.55
CA TRP A 60 16.34 -0.15 -13.77
C TRP A 60 14.85 0.13 -13.59
N LEU A 61 14.49 1.17 -12.83
CA LEU A 61 13.12 1.58 -12.56
C LEU A 61 12.99 3.08 -12.72
N ASP A 62 11.93 3.54 -13.38
CA ASP A 62 11.61 4.97 -13.46
C ASP A 62 11.14 5.47 -12.07
N ALA A 63 11.65 6.63 -11.64
CA ALA A 63 11.26 7.25 -10.38
C ALA A 63 9.75 7.51 -10.29
N GLU A 64 9.10 7.86 -11.41
CA GLU A 64 7.65 8.08 -11.46
C GLU A 64 6.84 6.80 -11.21
N ARG A 65 7.48 5.63 -11.31
CA ARG A 65 6.87 4.31 -11.17
C ARG A 65 7.28 3.57 -9.91
N ALA A 66 8.02 4.23 -9.01
CA ALA A 66 8.53 3.62 -7.77
C ALA A 66 7.43 3.13 -6.82
N ASP A 67 6.25 3.75 -6.86
CA ASP A 67 5.10 3.39 -6.04
C ASP A 67 4.19 2.32 -6.68
N ASP A 68 4.47 1.89 -7.92
CA ASP A 68 3.73 0.83 -8.62
C ASP A 68 4.37 -0.55 -8.35
N PRO A 69 3.74 -1.43 -7.53
CA PRO A 69 4.31 -2.73 -7.20
C PRO A 69 4.51 -3.64 -8.43
N GLY A 70 3.72 -3.45 -9.49
CA GLY A 70 3.88 -4.18 -10.73
C GLY A 70 5.12 -3.75 -11.50
N ALA A 71 5.37 -2.44 -11.57
CA ALA A 71 6.58 -1.90 -12.18
C ALA A 71 7.85 -2.32 -11.43
N VAL A 72 7.82 -2.24 -10.09
CA VAL A 72 8.92 -2.69 -9.23
C VAL A 72 9.20 -4.18 -9.46
N GLY A 73 8.16 -5.02 -9.48
CA GLY A 73 8.31 -6.46 -9.69
C GLY A 73 8.90 -6.82 -11.05
N LEU A 74 8.45 -6.14 -12.12
CA LEU A 74 8.98 -6.35 -13.46
C LEU A 74 10.45 -5.95 -13.56
N ALA A 75 10.79 -4.75 -13.11
CA ALA A 75 12.17 -4.26 -13.12
C ALA A 75 13.11 -5.17 -12.30
N TYR A 76 12.64 -5.70 -11.18
CA TYR A 76 13.41 -6.64 -10.36
C TYR A 76 13.67 -7.95 -11.11
N TYR A 77 12.64 -8.49 -11.78
CA TYR A 77 12.77 -9.68 -12.60
C TYR A 77 13.77 -9.49 -13.75
N GLU A 78 13.70 -8.36 -14.46
CA GLU A 78 14.61 -8.03 -15.56
C GLU A 78 16.06 -7.92 -15.09
N MET A 79 16.30 -7.26 -13.96
CA MET A 79 17.62 -7.13 -13.33
C MET A 79 18.22 -8.51 -12.99
N VAL A 80 17.41 -9.41 -12.42
CA VAL A 80 17.85 -10.78 -12.11
C VAL A 80 18.13 -11.59 -13.38
N ALA A 81 17.27 -11.46 -14.40
CA ALA A 81 17.45 -12.15 -15.68
C ALA A 81 18.72 -11.69 -16.41
N ASP A 82 19.02 -10.38 -16.41
CA ASP A 82 20.27 -9.84 -16.98
C ASP A 82 21.51 -10.35 -16.23
N ALA A 83 21.47 -10.34 -14.90
CA ALA A 83 22.57 -10.88 -14.09
C ALA A 83 22.83 -12.37 -14.35
N ALA A 84 21.77 -13.17 -14.57
CA ALA A 84 21.89 -14.57 -14.92
C ALA A 84 22.55 -14.79 -16.29
N ARG A 85 22.17 -13.98 -17.30
CA ARG A 85 22.77 -14.05 -18.65
C ARG A 85 24.25 -13.71 -18.68
N ARG A 86 24.74 -12.85 -17.79
CA ARG A 86 26.17 -12.48 -17.74
C ARG A 86 27.06 -13.52 -17.07
N ARG A 87 26.48 -14.53 -16.41
CA ARG A 87 27.21 -15.59 -15.70
C ARG A 87 27.32 -16.90 -16.48
N GLY A 88 26.48 -17.10 -17.49
CA GLY A 88 26.51 -18.27 -18.40
C GLY A 88 27.17 -17.92 -19.71
#